data_AF-A0A2S7A9N6-F1
#
_entry.id   AF-A0A2S7A9N6-F1
#
_cell.length_a   1.000
_cell.length_b   1.000
_cell.length_c   1.000
_cell.angle_alpha   90.00
_cell.angle_beta   90.00
_cell.angle_gamma   90.00
#
_symmetry.space_group_name_H-M   'P 1'
#
loop_
_entity.id
_entity.type
_entity.pdbx_description
1 polymer ?
#
loop_
_entity_poly.entity_id
_entity_poly.type
_entity_poly.pdbx_seq_one_letter_code
_entity_poly.pdbx_strand_id
1 'polypeptide(L)'
;MHIATPASSPDLVERLDRLLPQTQCGQCGYDGCRPYAQAMAKGLADVDHCPPGGDAGARALAHVLQRPARPYDRSRGSHTPPQVAWIVEADCIGCTKCIQACPVDAIVGGAKHMHTVIAALCTGCELCLPACPVDCIALHPGG
;
A
#
# COMPACT_ATOMS: atom_id res chain seq x y z
N MET A 1 17.97 31.34 12.14
CA MET A 1 17.60 31.18 10.72
C MET A 1 18.00 29.78 10.31
N HIS A 2 17.08 28.82 10.32
CA HIS A 2 17.38 27.44 9.89
C HIS A 2 17.30 27.39 8.37
N ILE A 3 18.44 27.23 7.71
CA ILE A 3 18.55 27.04 6.28
C ILE A 3 18.21 25.56 6.04
N ALA A 4 17.04 25.28 5.46
CA ALA A 4 16.65 23.93 5.09
C ALA A 4 17.61 23.39 4.01
N THR A 5 18.30 22.30 4.32
CA THR A 5 19.15 21.57 3.38
C THR A 5 18.28 20.99 2.26
N PRO A 6 18.65 21.09 0.98
CA PRO A 6 17.89 20.44 -0.09
C PRO A 6 17.91 18.92 0.13
N ALA A 7 16.73 18.33 0.28
CA ALA A 7 16.56 16.89 0.50
C ALA A 7 17.30 16.11 -0.59
N SER A 8 18.20 15.22 -0.19
CA SER A 8 18.86 14.31 -1.12
C SER A 8 17.80 13.37 -1.74
N SER A 9 18.05 12.92 -2.98
CA SER A 9 17.10 12.07 -3.71
C SER A 9 16.64 10.82 -2.93
N PRO A 10 17.44 10.15 -2.07
CA PRO A 10 16.96 9.02 -1.27
C PRO A 10 15.95 9.42 -0.17
N ASP A 11 16.13 10.58 0.47
CA ASP A 11 15.19 11.09 1.48
C ASP A 11 13.84 11.43 0.85
N LEU A 12 13.86 12.03 -0.34
CA LEU A 12 12.63 12.35 -1.07
C LEU A 12 11.84 11.10 -1.45
N VAL A 13 12.52 10.07 -1.97
CA VAL A 13 11.85 8.79 -2.32
C VAL A 13 11.16 8.19 -1.10
N GLU A 14 11.83 8.14 0.04
CA GLU A 14 11.29 7.56 1.26
C GLU A 14 10.10 8.36 1.82
N ARG A 15 10.11 9.68 1.67
CA ARG A 15 8.97 10.54 2.05
C ARG A 15 7.76 10.32 1.13
N LEU A 16 7.99 10.13 -0.16
CA LEU A 16 6.92 9.85 -1.12
C LEU A 16 6.35 8.44 -0.91
N ASP A 17 7.21 7.44 -0.71
CA ASP A 17 6.81 6.04 -0.50
C ASP A 17 5.88 5.92 0.72
N ARG A 18 6.23 6.57 1.84
CA ARG A 18 5.39 6.57 3.05
C ARG A 18 4.02 7.24 2.91
N LEU A 19 3.82 8.09 1.89
CA LEU A 19 2.51 8.66 1.60
C LEU A 19 1.63 7.78 0.72
N LEU A 20 2.23 6.78 0.07
CA LEU A 20 1.48 5.86 -0.77
C LEU A 20 0.76 4.80 0.07
N PRO A 21 -0.37 4.25 -0.42
CA PRO A 21 -1.18 3.29 0.34
C PRO A 21 -0.52 1.93 0.64
N GLN A 22 0.63 1.63 0.02
CA GLN A 22 1.35 0.36 0.20
C GLN A 22 0.51 -0.90 -0.14
N THR A 23 -0.43 -0.76 -1.09
CA THR A 23 -1.29 -1.86 -1.59
C THR A 23 -0.62 -2.71 -2.67
N GLN A 24 0.47 -2.22 -3.26
CA GLN A 24 1.23 -2.90 -4.33
C GLN A 24 0.39 -3.30 -5.56
N CYS A 25 -0.71 -2.60 -5.81
CA CYS A 25 -1.73 -2.98 -6.80
C CYS A 25 -1.36 -2.75 -8.28
N GLY A 26 -0.31 -1.97 -8.57
CA GLY A 26 0.14 -1.70 -9.95
C GLY A 26 -0.71 -0.75 -10.79
N GLN A 27 -1.83 -0.21 -10.27
CA GLN A 27 -2.74 0.68 -11.04
C GLN A 27 -2.06 1.98 -11.54
N CYS A 28 -0.97 2.39 -10.89
CA CYS A 28 -0.15 3.53 -11.34
C CYS A 28 0.74 3.23 -12.56
N GLY A 29 0.83 1.97 -13.00
CA GLY A 29 1.72 1.52 -14.08
C GLY A 29 3.13 1.14 -13.61
N TYR A 30 3.32 0.96 -12.30
CA TYR A 30 4.59 0.55 -11.68
C TYR A 30 4.39 -0.70 -10.82
N ASP A 31 5.42 -1.53 -10.67
CA ASP A 31 5.35 -2.81 -9.93
C ASP A 31 5.06 -2.69 -8.42
N GLY A 32 5.00 -1.47 -7.88
CA GLY A 32 4.67 -1.21 -6.49
C GLY A 32 4.79 0.27 -6.12
N CYS A 33 4.54 0.58 -4.85
CA CYS A 33 4.60 1.95 -4.36
C CYS A 33 6.01 2.57 -4.47
N ARG A 34 7.06 1.85 -4.07
CA ARG A 34 8.44 2.37 -4.08
C ARG A 34 8.95 2.73 -5.49
N PRO A 35 8.77 1.91 -6.54
CA PRO A 35 9.12 2.31 -7.90
C PRO A 35 8.36 3.56 -8.39
N TYR A 36 7.08 3.71 -8.03
CA TYR A 36 6.32 4.92 -8.35
C TYR A 36 6.87 6.16 -7.61
N ALA A 37 7.21 6.02 -6.33
CA ALA A 37 7.89 7.07 -5.55
C ALA A 37 9.24 7.48 -6.17
N GLN A 38 10.03 6.52 -6.65
CA GLN A 38 11.28 6.78 -7.37
C GLN A 38 11.05 7.53 -8.68
N ALA A 39 10.02 7.17 -9.45
CA ALA A 39 9.68 7.87 -10.69
C ALA A 39 9.25 9.31 -10.41
N MET A 40 8.41 9.54 -9.39
CA MET A 40 8.04 10.89 -8.94
C MET A 40 9.25 11.72 -8.52
N ALA A 41 10.16 11.16 -7.70
CA ALA A 41 11.37 11.85 -7.26
C ALA A 41 12.31 12.21 -8.43
N LYS A 42 12.32 11.43 -9.52
CA LYS A 42 13.06 11.70 -10.75
C LYS A 42 12.33 12.63 -11.73
N GLY A 43 11.08 13.01 -11.43
CA GLY A 43 10.23 13.77 -12.34
C GLY A 43 9.75 13.00 -13.57
N LEU A 44 9.78 11.66 -13.51
CA LEU A 44 9.33 10.76 -14.58
C LEU A 44 7.86 10.36 -14.46
N ALA A 45 7.21 10.71 -13.35
CA ALA A 45 5.79 10.49 -13.11
C ALA A 45 5.16 11.68 -12.38
N ASP A 46 3.86 11.86 -12.59
CA ASP A 46 3.05 12.83 -11.86
C ASP A 46 2.36 12.19 -10.64
N VAL A 47 1.77 13.03 -9.78
CA VAL A 47 1.21 12.69 -8.45
C VAL A 47 -0.18 12.05 -8.48
N ASP A 48 -0.81 12.03 -9.65
CA ASP A 48 -2.22 11.69 -9.87
C ASP A 48 -2.43 10.23 -10.28
N HIS A 49 -1.36 9.43 -10.39
CA HIS A 49 -1.44 8.07 -10.95
C HIS A 49 -1.87 7.00 -9.93
N CYS A 50 -2.16 7.33 -8.66
CA CYS A 50 -2.49 6.35 -7.63
C CYS A 50 -3.98 6.40 -7.25
N PRO A 51 -4.87 5.63 -7.92
CA PRO A 51 -6.28 5.57 -7.55
C PRO A 51 -6.53 5.17 -6.08
N PRO A 52 -5.82 4.20 -5.48
CA PRO A 52 -6.01 3.88 -4.06
C PRO A 52 -5.68 5.06 -3.13
N GLY A 53 -4.74 5.93 -3.52
CA GLY A 53 -4.43 7.15 -2.77
C GLY A 53 -5.48 8.25 -2.92
N GLY A 54 -6.26 8.22 -4.01
CA GLY A 54 -7.32 9.18 -4.30
C GLY A 54 -6.85 10.63 -4.37
N ASP A 55 -7.80 11.56 -4.34
CA ASP A 55 -7.49 12.99 -4.43
C ASP A 55 -6.70 13.48 -3.19
N ALA A 56 -6.88 12.84 -2.03
CA ALA A 56 -6.14 13.16 -0.81
C ALA A 56 -4.65 12.80 -0.93
N GLY A 57 -4.34 11.60 -1.43
CA GLY A 57 -2.98 11.15 -1.69
C GLY A 57 -2.29 12.01 -2.74
N ALA A 58 -2.96 12.31 -3.86
CA ALA A 58 -2.42 13.18 -4.90
C ALA A 58 -2.04 14.58 -4.36
N ARG A 59 -2.87 15.17 -3.49
CA ARG A 59 -2.57 16.44 -2.81
C ARG A 59 -1.36 16.33 -1.87
N ALA A 60 -1.28 15.27 -1.07
CA ALA A 60 -0.17 15.06 -0.14
C ALA A 60 1.17 14.90 -0.88
N LEU A 61 1.19 14.13 -1.96
CA LEU A 61 2.35 13.95 -2.83
C LEU A 61 2.76 15.27 -3.50
N ALA A 62 1.80 16.04 -4.03
CA ALA A 62 2.05 17.35 -4.62
C ALA A 62 2.71 18.32 -3.63
N HIS A 63 2.24 18.32 -2.37
CA HIS A 63 2.83 19.12 -1.30
C HIS A 63 4.29 18.72 -1.03
N VAL A 64 4.62 17.43 -0.96
CA VAL A 64 6.00 16.97 -0.78
C VAL A 64 6.90 17.35 -1.96
N LEU A 65 6.40 17.23 -3.19
CA LEU A 65 7.13 17.59 -4.41
C LEU A 65 7.17 19.10 -4.70
N GLN A 66 6.45 19.92 -3.93
CA GLN A 66 6.28 21.36 -4.19
C GLN A 66 5.73 21.63 -5.60
N ARG A 67 4.72 20.85 -6.01
CA ARG A 67 4.05 20.95 -7.32
C ARG A 67 2.58 21.37 -7.14
N PRO A 68 1.94 21.95 -8.18
CA PRO A 68 0.50 22.20 -8.15
C PRO A 68 -0.28 20.90 -7.92
N ALA A 69 -1.20 20.91 -6.97
CA ALA A 69 -2.09 19.78 -6.73
C ALA A 69 -3.02 19.56 -7.93
N ARG A 70 -3.27 18.29 -8.25
CA ARG A 70 -4.23 17.85 -9.26
C ARG A 70 -5.10 16.73 -8.70
N PRO A 71 -6.34 16.57 -9.16
CA PRO A 71 -7.13 15.38 -8.88
C PRO A 71 -6.42 14.12 -9.38
N TYR A 72 -6.67 12.97 -8.76
CA TYR A 72 -6.15 11.71 -9.28
C TYR A 72 -6.81 11.35 -10.62
N ASP A 73 -6.06 10.62 -11.45
CA ASP A 73 -6.49 10.15 -12.76
C ASP A 73 -7.49 8.99 -12.61
N ARG A 74 -8.78 9.31 -12.76
CA ARG A 74 -9.89 8.35 -12.67
C ARG A 74 -9.90 7.33 -13.80
N SER A 75 -9.13 7.53 -14.88
CA SER A 75 -9.01 6.53 -15.95
C SER A 75 -8.19 5.30 -15.52
N ARG A 76 -7.39 5.40 -14.44
CA ARG A 76 -6.53 4.33 -13.94
C ARG A 76 -7.20 3.39 -12.93
N GLY A 77 -8.38 3.76 -12.45
CA GLY A 77 -9.13 2.99 -11.46
C GLY A 77 -10.01 3.87 -10.58
N SER A 78 -10.88 3.22 -9.82
CA SER A 78 -11.68 3.87 -8.78
C SER A 78 -10.92 3.96 -7.47
N HIS A 79 -11.08 5.07 -6.76
CA HIS A 79 -10.67 5.16 -5.38
C HIS A 79 -11.64 4.35 -4.51
N THR A 80 -11.12 3.36 -3.78
CA THR A 80 -11.85 2.56 -2.79
C THR A 80 -11.25 2.87 -1.41
N PRO A 81 -12.07 2.94 -0.35
CA PRO A 81 -11.55 3.06 1.02
C PRO A 81 -10.51 1.97 1.33
N PRO A 82 -9.56 2.24 2.25
CA PRO A 82 -8.63 1.23 2.72
C PRO A 82 -9.36 -0.06 3.10
N GLN A 83 -8.77 -1.20 2.78
CA GLN A 83 -9.30 -2.51 3.13
C GLN A 83 -8.32 -3.24 4.05
N VAL A 84 -8.85 -4.14 4.88
CA VAL A 84 -8.10 -4.97 5.81
C VAL A 84 -8.46 -6.43 5.53
N ALA A 85 -7.43 -7.28 5.47
CA ALA A 85 -7.62 -8.71 5.37
C ALA A 85 -8.16 -9.28 6.69
N TRP A 86 -9.05 -10.26 6.61
CA TRP A 86 -9.64 -10.94 7.73
C TRP A 86 -9.59 -12.45 7.51
N ILE A 87 -9.01 -13.19 8.46
CA ILE A 87 -8.90 -14.64 8.38
C ILE A 87 -10.10 -15.26 9.12
N VAL A 88 -10.84 -16.14 8.45
CA VAL A 88 -11.88 -16.95 9.07
C VAL A 88 -11.19 -18.05 9.87
N GLU A 89 -11.02 -17.79 11.18
CA GLU A 89 -10.22 -18.63 12.08
C GLU A 89 -10.67 -20.09 12.10
N ALA A 90 -11.98 -20.34 11.98
CA ALA A 90 -12.56 -21.69 11.97
C ALA A 90 -12.09 -22.56 10.79
N ASP A 91 -11.75 -21.92 9.66
CA ASP A 91 -11.36 -22.62 8.42
C ASP A 91 -9.83 -22.64 8.24
N CYS A 92 -9.09 -21.94 9.09
CA CYS A 92 -7.65 -21.80 8.97
C CYS A 92 -6.92 -23.10 9.36
N ILE A 93 -6.18 -23.68 8.41
CA ILE A 93 -5.41 -24.91 8.64
C ILE A 93 -3.96 -24.68 9.12
N GLY A 94 -3.55 -23.43 9.36
CA GLY A 94 -2.19 -23.14 9.87
C GLY A 94 -1.04 -23.44 8.90
N CYS A 95 -1.24 -23.26 7.57
CA CYS A 95 -0.25 -23.61 6.54
C CYS A 95 0.89 -22.59 6.33
N THR A 96 0.86 -21.46 7.05
CA THR A 96 1.83 -20.33 7.01
C THR A 96 2.04 -19.60 5.67
N LYS A 97 1.40 -19.99 4.57
CA LYS A 97 1.56 -19.33 3.26
C LYS A 97 1.15 -17.86 3.25
N CYS A 98 0.08 -17.52 3.98
CA CYS A 98 -0.38 -16.13 4.12
C CYS A 98 0.66 -15.24 4.82
N ILE A 99 1.36 -15.76 5.85
CA ILE A 99 2.46 -15.05 6.53
C ILE A 99 3.57 -14.76 5.53
N GLN A 100 4.00 -15.75 4.75
CA GLN A 100 5.06 -15.59 3.75
C GLN A 100 4.70 -14.60 2.63
N ALA A 101 3.42 -14.47 2.32
CA ALA A 101 2.93 -13.54 1.30
C ALA A 101 2.73 -12.11 1.82
N CYS A 102 2.68 -11.89 3.14
CA CYS A 102 2.39 -10.59 3.71
C CYS A 102 3.66 -9.71 3.67
N PRO A 103 3.68 -8.60 2.89
CA PRO A 103 4.89 -7.79 2.73
C PRO A 103 5.17 -6.85 3.92
N VAL A 104 4.24 -6.78 4.88
CA VAL A 104 4.26 -5.86 6.02
C VAL A 104 4.12 -6.59 7.36
N ASP A 105 4.26 -7.92 7.35
CA ASP A 105 4.19 -8.78 8.54
C ASP A 105 2.93 -8.57 9.40
N ALA A 106 1.80 -8.26 8.77
CA ALA A 106 0.53 -8.00 9.45
C ALA A 106 -0.20 -9.28 9.91
N ILE A 107 0.32 -10.48 9.61
CA ILE A 107 -0.33 -11.75 9.93
C ILE A 107 0.48 -12.47 11.00
N VAL A 108 -0.19 -12.87 12.09
CA VAL A 108 0.42 -13.58 13.21
C VAL A 108 -0.19 -14.97 13.39
N GLY A 109 0.61 -15.90 13.87
CA GLY A 109 0.22 -17.27 14.20
C GLY A 109 1.40 -18.22 14.01
N GLY A 110 1.14 -19.50 13.81
CA GLY A 110 2.20 -20.50 13.68
C GLY A 110 1.77 -21.73 12.89
N ALA A 111 2.75 -22.56 12.53
CA ALA A 111 2.47 -23.81 11.84
C ALA A 111 1.45 -24.64 12.62
N LYS A 112 0.40 -25.10 11.93
CA LYS A 112 -0.73 -25.87 12.49
C LYS A 112 -1.54 -25.13 13.56
N HIS A 113 -1.39 -23.82 13.68
CA HIS A 113 -2.20 -22.96 14.54
C HIS A 113 -2.97 -21.96 13.69
N MET A 114 -4.09 -21.44 14.21
CA MET A 114 -4.83 -20.39 13.51
C MET A 114 -3.94 -19.16 13.33
N HIS A 115 -4.18 -18.45 12.24
CA HIS A 115 -3.59 -17.13 12.02
C HIS A 115 -4.63 -16.04 12.18
N THR A 116 -4.20 -14.84 12.55
CA THR A 116 -5.04 -13.65 12.61
C THR A 116 -4.29 -12.44 12.04
N VAL A 117 -5.03 -11.41 11.66
CA VAL A 117 -4.49 -10.19 11.03
C VAL A 117 -4.45 -9.07 12.07
N ILE A 118 -3.29 -8.44 12.23
CA ILE A 118 -3.15 -7.18 12.95
C ILE A 118 -3.64 -6.07 12.02
N ALA A 119 -4.91 -5.69 12.18
CA ALA A 119 -5.58 -4.70 11.31
C ALA A 119 -4.78 -3.39 11.15
N ALA A 120 -4.14 -2.93 12.23
CA ALA A 120 -3.34 -1.70 12.24
C ALA A 120 -2.09 -1.74 11.35
N LEU A 121 -1.61 -2.93 10.96
CA LEU A 121 -0.45 -3.11 10.08
C LEU A 121 -0.85 -3.51 8.66
N CYS A 122 -2.10 -3.95 8.46
CA CYS A 122 -2.56 -4.43 7.17
C CYS A 122 -2.75 -3.27 6.19
N THR A 123 -2.15 -3.37 5.01
CA THR A 123 -2.31 -2.37 3.94
C THR A 123 -3.41 -2.73 2.94
N GLY A 124 -4.04 -3.89 3.09
CA GLY A 124 -5.02 -4.38 2.12
C GLY A 124 -4.42 -4.70 0.75
N CYS A 125 -3.15 -5.12 0.68
CA CYS A 125 -2.46 -5.46 -0.58
C CYS A 125 -2.95 -6.75 -1.27
N GLU A 126 -3.85 -7.48 -0.62
CA GLU A 126 -4.52 -8.68 -1.15
C GLU A 126 -3.61 -9.89 -1.47
N LEU A 127 -2.28 -9.78 -1.33
CA LEU A 127 -1.32 -10.84 -1.64
C LEU A 127 -1.55 -12.14 -0.84
N CYS A 128 -2.16 -12.04 0.34
CA CYS A 128 -2.48 -13.20 1.17
C CYS A 128 -3.68 -14.01 0.68
N LEU A 129 -4.62 -13.41 -0.06
CA LEU A 129 -5.82 -14.09 -0.57
C LEU A 129 -5.45 -15.28 -1.47
N PRO A 130 -4.71 -15.11 -2.59
CA PRO A 130 -4.35 -16.24 -3.46
C PRO A 130 -3.33 -17.20 -2.81
N ALA A 131 -2.66 -16.78 -1.73
CA ALA A 131 -1.73 -17.64 -1.01
C ALA A 131 -2.42 -18.66 -0.09
N CYS A 132 -3.67 -18.39 0.32
CA CYS A 132 -4.42 -19.26 1.22
C CYS A 132 -4.97 -20.47 0.46
N PRO A 133 -4.53 -21.71 0.74
CA PRO A 133 -4.95 -22.88 -0.03
C PRO A 133 -6.37 -23.37 0.32
N VAL A 134 -7.01 -22.75 1.29
CA VAL A 134 -8.36 -23.09 1.77
C VAL A 134 -9.30 -21.88 1.67
N ASP A 135 -8.86 -20.82 0.99
CA ASP A 135 -9.67 -19.62 0.69
C ASP A 135 -10.35 -18.97 1.91
N CYS A 136 -9.76 -19.09 3.10
CA CYS A 136 -10.34 -18.60 4.36
C CYS A 136 -10.03 -17.12 4.66
N ILE A 137 -9.74 -16.28 3.64
CA ILE A 137 -9.36 -14.86 3.84
C ILE A 137 -10.30 -13.97 3.05
N ALA A 138 -10.91 -12.98 3.72
CA ALA A 138 -11.77 -11.97 3.13
C ALA A 138 -11.18 -10.56 3.30
N LEU A 139 -11.67 -9.59 2.51
CA LEU A 139 -11.37 -8.17 2.69
C LEU A 139 -12.58 -7.46 3.28
N HIS A 140 -12.33 -6.62 4.27
CA HIS A 140 -13.31 -5.74 4.86
C HIS A 140 -12.82 -4.29 4.82
N PRO A 141 -13.71 -3.29 4.81
CA PRO A 141 -13.32 -1.90 4.96
C PRO A 141 -12.48 -1.70 6.22
N GLY A 142 -11.30 -1.10 6.07
CA GLY A 142 -10.46 -0.64 7.17
C GLY A 142 -11.07 0.60 7.80
N GLY A 143 -11.19 0.59 9.13
CA GLY A 143 -11.67 1.75 9.92
C GLY A 143 -10.69 2.91 9.95
#